data_AF-A0A9E3WGI8-F1
#
_entry.id   AF-A0A9E3WGI8-F1
#
_cell.length_a   1.000
_cell.length_b   1.000
_cell.length_c   1.000
_cell.angle_alpha   90.00
_cell.angle_beta   90.00
_cell.angle_gamma   90.00
#
_symmetry.space_group_name_H-M   'P 1'
#
loop_
_entity.id
_entity.type
_entity.pdbx_description
1 polymer ?
#
loop_
_entity_poly.entity_id
_entity_poly.type
_entity_poly.pdbx_seq_one_letter_code
_entity_poly.pdbx_strand_id
1 'polypeptide(L)'
;MAQRIHRATFTAIAATMLVLAAASPAAARVDVTLDAGSLNRLLSAMAPQQVRVPLSEGRGVTLEIRDFKVDGFDPTEGEKQEGFVLTSLKLKVPELGLDLPLSPRLSLQVGEKNGKKFAALRFERVQLPLPITGSVDVAPLLPVLALPTDTSWTVAAQSGNVRVRTVLIEARMGAKNIRLSFDLEAAPAP
;
A
#
# COMPACT_ATOMS: atom_id res chain seq x y z
N MET A 1 -17.13 28.88 0.89
CA MET A 1 -15.73 28.69 1.36
C MET A 1 -15.44 27.20 1.29
N ALA A 2 -14.97 26.71 0.14
CA ALA A 2 -14.83 25.28 -0.14
C ALA A 2 -13.37 24.93 -0.44
N GLN A 3 -12.92 23.91 0.28
CA GLN A 3 -11.63 23.22 0.30
C GLN A 3 -10.78 23.28 -0.98
N ARG A 4 -9.65 23.99 -0.88
CA ARG A 4 -8.42 23.67 -1.62
C ARG A 4 -7.76 22.47 -0.92
N ILE A 5 -7.85 21.28 -1.51
CA ILE A 5 -7.07 20.11 -1.06
C ILE A 5 -6.12 19.69 -2.19
N HIS A 6 -4.82 19.86 -1.89
CA HIS A 6 -3.64 19.13 -2.40
C HIS A 6 -3.65 18.60 -3.85
N ARG A 7 -3.63 19.50 -4.84
CA ARG A 7 -3.22 19.19 -6.23
C ARG A 7 -1.71 19.22 -6.49
N ALA A 8 -0.88 19.58 -5.50
CA ALA A 8 0.52 19.96 -5.76
C ALA A 8 1.56 18.82 -5.67
N THR A 9 1.22 17.67 -5.09
CA THR A 9 2.25 16.62 -4.81
C THR A 9 2.21 15.43 -5.79
N PHE A 10 1.14 15.28 -6.57
CA PHE A 10 1.02 14.22 -7.58
C PHE A 10 1.63 14.57 -8.94
N THR A 11 2.03 15.83 -9.14
CA THR A 11 2.50 16.36 -10.42
C THR A 11 3.88 15.83 -10.82
N ALA A 12 4.72 15.44 -9.86
CA ALA A 12 6.07 14.96 -10.13
C ALA A 12 6.11 13.55 -10.74
N ILE A 13 5.13 12.69 -10.43
CA ILE A 13 5.02 11.34 -11.02
C ILE A 13 4.43 11.43 -12.44
N ALA A 14 3.54 12.40 -12.68
CA ALA A 14 2.91 12.62 -13.97
C ALA A 14 3.88 13.19 -15.03
N ALA A 15 4.86 13.99 -14.63
CA ALA A 15 5.76 14.68 -15.57
C ALA A 15 6.74 13.74 -16.28
N THR A 16 7.17 12.65 -15.65
CA THR A 16 8.12 11.69 -16.24
C THR A 16 7.45 10.72 -17.23
N MET A 17 6.12 10.59 -17.20
CA MET A 17 5.38 9.65 -18.06
C MET A 17 5.06 10.18 -19.47
N LEU A 18 5.22 11.48 -19.73
CA LEU A 18 4.64 12.11 -20.92
C LEU A 18 5.49 12.02 -22.21
N VAL A 19 6.69 11.43 -22.18
CA VAL A 19 7.64 11.52 -23.32
C VAL A 19 7.61 10.32 -24.29
N LEU A 20 6.94 9.21 -23.98
CA LEU A 20 7.01 7.98 -24.82
C LEU A 20 5.80 7.67 -25.72
N ALA A 21 4.79 8.52 -25.80
CA ALA A 21 3.55 8.23 -26.54
C ALA A 21 3.63 8.52 -28.06
N ALA A 22 4.77 8.25 -28.71
CA ALA A 22 4.93 8.50 -30.15
C ALA A 22 5.71 7.40 -30.87
N ALA A 23 5.24 6.15 -30.79
CA ALA A 23 5.26 5.18 -31.90
C ALA A 23 4.81 3.79 -31.41
N SER A 24 3.77 3.25 -32.07
CA SER A 24 3.29 1.85 -32.03
C SER A 24 2.37 1.44 -30.86
N PRO A 25 1.32 0.62 -31.09
CA PRO A 25 0.50 0.00 -30.04
C PRO A 25 1.24 -1.22 -29.47
N ALA A 26 2.51 -1.04 -29.10
CA ALA A 26 3.16 -1.97 -28.19
C ALA A 26 2.69 -1.56 -26.80
N ALA A 27 2.15 -2.51 -26.02
CA ALA A 27 1.85 -2.28 -24.61
C ALA A 27 3.06 -1.61 -23.95
N ALA A 28 2.92 -0.33 -23.58
CA ALA A 28 4.01 0.42 -23.01
C ALA A 28 4.18 -0.09 -21.57
N ARG A 29 5.28 -0.79 -21.31
CA ARG A 29 5.60 -1.30 -19.98
C ARG A 29 6.20 -0.19 -19.12
N VAL A 30 5.71 -0.08 -17.89
CA VAL A 30 6.14 0.93 -16.91
C VAL A 30 6.50 0.22 -15.60
N ASP A 31 7.70 0.48 -15.11
CA ASP A 31 8.14 0.00 -13.81
C ASP A 31 8.15 1.16 -12.80
N VAL A 32 7.52 0.96 -11.65
CA VAL A 32 7.49 1.91 -10.53
C VAL A 32 8.19 1.29 -9.33
N THR A 33 9.13 2.03 -8.74
CA THR A 33 9.81 1.60 -7.52
C THR A 33 9.31 2.40 -6.32
N LEU A 34 8.85 1.69 -5.29
CA LEU A 34 8.45 2.25 -4.01
C LEU A 34 9.57 2.02 -3.00
N ASP A 35 10.40 3.04 -2.79
CA ASP A 35 11.39 3.06 -1.70
C ASP A 35 10.73 3.38 -0.36
N ALA A 36 11.50 3.34 0.73
CA ALA A 36 10.99 3.63 2.08
C ALA A 36 10.32 5.00 2.19
N GLY A 37 10.88 6.03 1.54
CA GLY A 37 10.31 7.39 1.56
C GLY A 37 8.97 7.48 0.83
N SER A 38 8.82 6.77 -0.29
CA SER A 38 7.59 6.71 -1.07
C SER A 38 6.53 5.87 -0.36
N LEU A 39 6.92 4.74 0.25
CA LEU A 39 6.03 3.96 1.09
C LEU A 39 5.59 4.72 2.33
N ASN A 40 6.46 5.44 3.03
CA ASN A 40 6.07 6.25 4.18
C ASN A 40 5.00 7.31 3.81
N ARG A 41 5.15 7.96 2.65
CA ARG A 41 4.13 8.87 2.13
C ARG A 41 2.82 8.15 1.81
N LEU A 42 2.87 7.01 1.14
CA LEU A 42 1.68 6.21 0.83
C LEU A 42 0.97 5.69 2.08
N LEU A 43 1.71 5.09 3.01
CA LEU A 43 1.20 4.56 4.26
C LEU A 43 0.58 5.66 5.12
N SER A 44 1.17 6.86 5.19
CA SER A 44 0.55 7.99 5.90
C SER A 44 -0.82 8.41 5.33
N ALA A 45 -1.06 8.15 4.03
CA ALA A 45 -2.31 8.47 3.36
C ALA A 45 -3.33 7.32 3.41
N MET A 46 -2.88 6.07 3.54
CA MET A 46 -3.70 4.87 3.43
C MET A 46 -3.94 4.14 4.76
N ALA A 47 -3.01 4.22 5.71
CA ALA A 47 -3.13 3.52 6.98
C ALA A 47 -4.18 4.23 7.85
N PRO A 48 -5.21 3.51 8.33
CA PRO A 48 -6.17 4.10 9.24
C PRO A 48 -5.47 4.42 10.57
N GLN A 49 -5.72 5.62 11.07
CA GLN A 49 -5.17 6.07 12.35
C GLN A 49 -5.81 5.34 13.53
N GLN A 50 -6.98 4.76 13.34
CA GLN A 50 -7.75 4.04 14.35
C GLN A 50 -8.37 2.77 13.76
N VAL A 51 -8.24 1.66 14.47
CA VAL A 51 -8.85 0.38 14.14
C VAL A 51 -9.61 -0.11 15.36
N ARG A 52 -10.90 -0.40 15.20
CA ARG A 52 -11.71 -0.98 16.29
C ARG A 52 -11.64 -2.50 16.21
N VAL A 53 -11.07 -3.12 17.23
CA VAL A 53 -10.90 -4.57 17.32
C VAL A 53 -11.99 -5.14 18.23
N PRO A 54 -12.92 -5.98 17.72
CA PRO A 54 -13.91 -6.64 18.56
C PRO A 54 -13.23 -7.71 19.43
N LEU A 55 -13.50 -7.68 20.74
CA LEU A 55 -13.04 -8.69 21.69
C LEU A 55 -14.15 -9.69 22.04
N SER A 56 -15.41 -9.23 22.07
CA SER A 56 -16.61 -10.06 22.26
C SER A 56 -17.85 -9.33 21.73
N GLU A 57 -19.02 -9.97 21.71
CA GLU A 57 -20.27 -9.28 21.38
C GLU A 57 -20.43 -8.01 22.23
N GLY A 58 -20.60 -6.86 21.55
CA GLY A 58 -20.75 -5.55 22.17
C GLY A 58 -19.50 -4.94 22.80
N ARG A 59 -18.34 -5.64 22.83
CA ARG A 59 -17.09 -5.12 23.40
C ARG A 59 -15.97 -5.12 22.37
N GLY A 60 -15.23 -4.03 22.30
CA GLY A 60 -14.04 -3.92 21.46
C GLY A 60 -13.10 -2.87 22.02
N VAL A 61 -11.85 -2.94 21.59
CA VAL A 61 -10.81 -1.97 21.92
C VAL A 61 -10.46 -1.16 20.68
N THR A 62 -10.10 0.09 20.90
CA THR A 62 -9.63 0.98 19.85
C THR A 62 -8.12 0.93 19.82
N LEU A 63 -7.58 0.52 18.69
CA LEU A 63 -6.15 0.56 18.41
C LEU A 63 -5.86 1.86 17.67
N GLU A 64 -5.13 2.78 18.30
CA GLU A 64 -4.62 3.96 17.61
C GLU A 64 -3.21 3.68 17.10
N ILE A 65 -3.04 3.76 15.78
CA ILE A 65 -1.76 3.55 15.11
C ILE A 65 -1.09 4.91 14.94
N ARG A 66 0.07 5.09 15.56
CA ARG A 66 0.84 6.34 15.57
C ARG A 66 2.26 6.09 15.09
N ASP A 67 2.91 7.14 14.60
CA ASP A 67 4.32 7.13 14.20
C ASP A 67 4.71 5.97 13.24
N PHE A 68 3.78 5.51 12.39
CA PHE A 68 4.00 4.36 11.52
C PHE A 68 5.01 4.68 10.41
N LYS A 69 6.10 3.89 10.35
CA LYS A 69 7.23 4.10 9.46
C LYS A 69 7.77 2.78 8.91
N VAL A 70 8.29 2.86 7.69
CA VAL A 70 9.13 1.84 7.05
C VAL A 70 10.58 2.08 7.44
N ASP A 71 11.19 1.05 8.02
CA ASP A 71 12.58 1.05 8.46
C ASP A 71 13.49 0.28 7.48
N GLY A 72 12.92 -0.66 6.72
CA GLY A 72 13.71 -1.45 5.79
C GLY A 72 12.91 -2.48 5.00
N PHE A 73 13.64 -3.35 4.31
CA PHE A 73 13.11 -4.40 3.45
C PHE A 73 13.94 -5.67 3.62
N ASP A 74 13.28 -6.82 3.65
CA ASP A 74 13.91 -8.12 3.66
C ASP A 74 13.31 -8.96 2.51
N PRO A 75 13.98 -9.07 1.36
CA PRO A 75 13.48 -9.84 0.22
C PRO A 75 13.72 -11.36 0.36
N THR A 76 14.46 -11.80 1.39
CA THR A 76 14.90 -13.19 1.52
C THR A 76 14.03 -14.02 2.46
N GLU A 77 13.25 -13.37 3.32
CA GLU A 77 12.34 -14.01 4.25
C GLU A 77 10.91 -14.20 3.66
N GLY A 78 10.20 -15.22 4.14
CA GLY A 78 8.82 -15.57 3.76
C GLY A 78 8.72 -16.93 3.05
N GLU A 79 7.64 -17.68 3.31
CA GLU A 79 7.46 -19.06 2.81
C GLU A 79 7.51 -19.20 1.28
N LYS A 80 7.32 -18.09 0.55
CA LYS A 80 7.31 -18.03 -0.92
C LYS A 80 8.25 -16.97 -1.51
N GLN A 81 9.25 -16.50 -0.75
CA GLN A 81 10.13 -15.39 -1.16
C GLN A 81 9.36 -14.09 -1.49
N GLU A 82 8.21 -13.89 -0.86
CA GLU A 82 7.39 -12.68 -1.01
C GLU A 82 8.09 -11.44 -0.43
N GLY A 83 8.99 -11.66 0.54
CA GLY A 83 9.72 -10.61 1.22
C GLY A 83 8.86 -9.80 2.21
N PHE A 84 9.52 -9.18 3.17
CA PHE A 84 8.88 -8.36 4.19
C PHE A 84 9.33 -6.90 4.10
N VAL A 85 8.38 -5.98 4.30
CA VAL A 85 8.69 -4.61 4.70
C VAL A 85 8.84 -4.59 6.21
N LEU A 86 9.97 -4.08 6.69
CA LEU A 86 10.24 -3.90 8.10
C LEU A 86 9.69 -2.53 8.52
N THR A 87 8.90 -2.51 9.59
CA THR A 87 8.25 -1.28 10.04
C THR A 87 8.36 -1.09 11.54
N SER A 88 8.14 0.15 11.97
CA SER A 88 7.96 0.56 13.36
C SER A 88 6.71 1.40 13.48
N LEU A 89 5.97 1.22 14.58
CA LEU A 89 4.82 2.03 14.93
C LEU A 89 4.67 2.12 16.44
N LYS A 90 3.94 3.11 16.91
CA LYS A 90 3.41 3.14 18.27
C LYS A 90 1.94 2.77 18.24
N LEU A 91 1.59 1.79 19.05
CA LEU A 91 0.23 1.35 19.22
C LEU A 91 -0.28 1.83 20.58
N LYS A 92 -1.31 2.67 20.56
CA LYS A 92 -1.99 3.08 21.78
C LYS A 92 -3.33 2.37 21.88
N VAL A 93 -3.62 1.81 23.05
CA VAL A 93 -4.91 1.19 23.38
C VAL A 93 -5.51 1.94 24.57
N PRO A 94 -6.28 3.01 24.33
CA PRO A 94 -6.77 3.89 25.39
C PRO A 94 -7.55 3.17 26.48
N GLU A 95 -8.38 2.19 26.11
CA GLU A 95 -9.23 1.44 27.03
C GLU A 95 -8.44 0.57 28.01
N LEU A 96 -7.19 0.24 27.68
CA LEU A 96 -6.29 -0.55 28.51
C LEU A 96 -5.16 0.31 29.13
N GLY A 97 -5.12 1.61 28.83
CA GLY A 97 -4.03 2.49 29.24
C GLY A 97 -2.66 2.10 28.66
N LEU A 98 -2.63 1.38 27.53
CA LEU A 98 -1.40 0.90 26.91
C LEU A 98 -0.88 1.89 25.86
N ASP A 99 0.43 2.10 25.85
CA ASP A 99 1.17 2.83 24.82
C ASP A 99 2.46 2.07 24.53
N LEU A 100 2.50 1.38 23.38
CA LEU A 100 3.48 0.33 23.11
C LEU A 100 4.20 0.59 21.79
N PRO A 101 5.54 0.65 21.78
CA PRO A 101 6.30 0.60 20.54
C PRO A 101 6.28 -0.83 20.00
N LEU A 102 5.92 -0.98 18.72
CA LEU A 102 5.87 -2.27 18.02
C LEU A 102 6.66 -2.18 16.71
N SER A 103 7.22 -3.29 16.28
CA SER A 103 7.94 -3.41 15.01
C SER A 103 7.36 -4.53 14.14
N PRO A 104 6.12 -4.37 13.64
CA PRO A 104 5.50 -5.41 12.84
C PRO A 104 6.19 -5.52 11.47
N ARG A 105 6.06 -6.71 10.87
CA ARG A 105 6.49 -6.94 9.48
C ARG A 105 5.27 -6.87 8.58
N LEU A 106 5.46 -6.40 7.35
CA LEU A 106 4.41 -6.46 6.32
C LEU A 106 4.82 -7.39 5.19
N SER A 107 4.00 -8.40 4.88
CA SER A 107 4.19 -9.25 3.70
C SER A 107 3.65 -8.54 2.45
N LEU A 108 4.38 -8.65 1.33
CA LEU A 108 3.86 -8.25 0.02
C LEU A 108 3.05 -9.39 -0.58
N GLN A 109 1.73 -9.22 -0.64
CA GLN A 109 0.84 -10.18 -1.28
C GLN A 109 0.48 -9.73 -2.68
N VAL A 110 0.65 -10.64 -3.65
CA VAL A 110 0.18 -10.46 -5.02
C VAL A 110 -0.96 -11.44 -5.25
N GLY A 111 -2.14 -10.90 -5.50
CA GLY A 111 -3.34 -11.70 -5.78
C GLY A 111 -3.89 -11.39 -7.16
N GLU A 112 -4.88 -12.17 -7.57
CA GLU A 112 -5.66 -11.93 -8.78
C GLU A 112 -7.14 -11.92 -8.43
N LYS A 113 -7.87 -10.91 -8.92
CA LYS A 113 -9.31 -10.77 -8.74
C LYS A 113 -9.92 -10.31 -10.05
N ASN A 114 -10.92 -11.05 -10.54
CA ASN A 114 -11.58 -10.77 -11.82
C ASN A 114 -10.60 -10.65 -13.01
N GLY A 115 -9.59 -11.52 -13.07
CA GLY A 115 -8.56 -11.50 -14.13
C GLY A 115 -7.54 -10.36 -14.02
N LYS A 116 -7.60 -9.55 -12.95
CA LYS A 116 -6.67 -8.44 -12.70
C LYS A 116 -5.79 -8.74 -11.50
N LYS A 117 -4.48 -8.59 -11.67
CA LYS A 117 -3.56 -8.66 -10.53
C LYS A 117 -3.68 -7.42 -9.66
N PHE A 118 -3.51 -7.62 -8.35
CA PHE A 118 -3.40 -6.57 -7.37
C PHE A 118 -2.24 -6.87 -6.41
N ALA A 119 -1.71 -5.83 -5.79
CA ALA A 119 -0.68 -5.94 -4.77
C ALA A 119 -1.16 -5.29 -3.47
N ALA A 120 -0.87 -5.91 -2.34
CA ALA A 120 -1.21 -5.37 -1.03
C ALA A 120 -0.12 -5.70 -0.01
N LEU A 121 -0.01 -4.86 1.02
CA LEU A 121 0.82 -5.10 2.19
C LEU A 121 -0.06 -5.58 3.33
N ARG A 122 0.31 -6.69 3.96
CA ARG A 122 -0.44 -7.29 5.06
C ARG A 122 0.42 -7.38 6.31
N PHE A 123 -0.14 -7.01 7.46
CA PHE A 123 0.55 -7.17 8.74
C PHE A 123 0.76 -8.66 9.05
N GLU A 124 2.00 -8.99 9.39
CA GLU A 124 2.41 -10.28 9.89
C GLU A 124 2.68 -10.18 11.38
N ARG A 125 2.02 -11.06 12.14
CA ARG A 125 2.20 -11.29 13.58
C ARG A 125 2.43 -10.03 14.43
N VAL A 126 1.35 -9.42 14.91
CA VAL A 126 1.40 -8.22 15.77
C VAL A 126 0.99 -8.62 17.17
N GLN A 127 1.96 -8.87 18.04
CA GLN A 127 1.71 -9.31 19.40
C GLN A 127 1.38 -8.11 20.30
N LEU A 128 0.13 -8.04 20.76
CA LEU A 128 -0.30 -7.10 21.78
C LEU A 128 -0.16 -7.76 23.17
N PRO A 129 0.73 -7.28 24.04
CA PRO A 129 0.78 -7.73 25.43
C PRO A 129 -0.46 -7.24 26.17
N LEU A 130 -1.16 -8.16 26.84
CA LEU A 130 -2.32 -7.92 27.67
C LEU A 130 -1.97 -8.18 29.13
N PRO A 131 -2.34 -7.29 30.07
CA PRO A 131 -1.91 -7.37 31.46
C PRO A 131 -2.28 -8.66 32.22
N ILE A 132 -3.25 -9.43 31.72
CA ILE A 132 -3.83 -10.58 32.43
C ILE A 132 -3.78 -11.88 31.59
N THR A 133 -3.88 -11.77 30.27
CA THR A 133 -4.08 -12.92 29.36
C THR A 133 -2.84 -13.29 28.54
N GLY A 134 -1.69 -12.64 28.76
CA GLY A 134 -0.46 -12.91 28.02
C GLY A 134 -0.35 -12.02 26.77
N SER A 135 -0.16 -12.61 25.60
CA SER A 135 -0.10 -11.86 24.32
C SER A 135 -1.14 -12.36 23.33
N VAL A 136 -1.73 -11.43 22.58
CA VAL A 136 -2.67 -11.76 21.50
C VAL A 136 -2.10 -11.27 20.18
N ASP A 137 -2.15 -12.12 19.16
CA ASP A 137 -1.85 -11.70 17.80
C ASP A 137 -3.03 -10.93 17.19
N VAL A 138 -2.85 -9.63 16.98
CA VAL A 138 -3.86 -8.76 16.37
C VAL A 138 -3.62 -8.53 14.88
N ALA A 139 -2.58 -9.13 14.27
CA ALA A 139 -2.32 -8.99 12.83
C ALA A 139 -3.53 -9.32 11.95
N PRO A 140 -4.33 -10.37 12.20
CA PRO A 140 -5.50 -10.69 11.38
C PRO A 140 -6.61 -9.64 11.45
N LEU A 141 -6.59 -8.77 12.45
CA LEU A 141 -7.59 -7.74 12.74
C LEU A 141 -7.17 -6.37 12.19
N LEU A 142 -5.91 -6.25 11.76
CA LEU A 142 -5.39 -5.05 11.12
C LEU A 142 -5.78 -5.02 9.64
N PRO A 143 -5.96 -3.80 9.08
CA PRO A 143 -6.34 -3.62 7.69
C PRO A 143 -5.25 -4.11 6.74
N VAL A 144 -5.68 -4.69 5.63
CA VAL A 144 -4.82 -4.94 4.47
C VAL A 144 -4.59 -3.61 3.74
N LEU A 145 -3.34 -3.24 3.52
CA LEU A 145 -2.94 -1.98 2.91
C LEU A 145 -2.78 -2.19 1.40
N ALA A 146 -3.85 -1.96 0.64
CA ALA A 146 -3.83 -2.11 -0.81
C ALA A 146 -2.88 -1.09 -1.47
N LEU A 147 -1.99 -1.56 -2.34
CA LEU A 147 -1.18 -0.68 -3.17
C LEU A 147 -2.03 -0.18 -4.36
N PRO A 148 -1.90 1.09 -4.76
CA PRO A 148 -2.66 1.64 -5.87
C PRO A 148 -2.12 1.05 -7.19
N THR A 149 -2.78 0.00 -7.69
CA THR A 149 -2.34 -0.74 -8.89
C THR A 149 -3.26 -0.57 -10.11
N ASP A 150 -4.50 -0.13 -9.91
CA ASP A 150 -5.47 0.13 -10.97
C ASP A 150 -5.80 1.64 -10.99
N THR A 151 -5.06 2.38 -11.82
CA THR A 151 -5.27 3.81 -12.03
C THR A 151 -5.54 4.07 -13.50
N SER A 152 -6.47 4.97 -13.79
CA SER A 152 -6.77 5.38 -15.16
C SER A 152 -6.71 6.89 -15.30
N TRP A 153 -6.17 7.34 -16.42
CA TRP A 153 -6.04 8.76 -16.77
C TRP A 153 -6.55 8.98 -18.19
N THR A 154 -6.93 10.22 -18.47
CA THR A 154 -7.25 10.66 -19.83
C THR A 154 -6.07 11.46 -20.36
N VAL A 155 -5.51 11.03 -21.48
CA VAL A 155 -4.38 11.69 -22.14
C VAL A 155 -4.87 12.27 -23.46
N ALA A 156 -4.53 13.54 -23.72
CA ALA A 156 -4.80 14.15 -25.01
C ALA A 156 -3.84 13.55 -26.05
N ALA A 157 -4.39 12.86 -27.05
CA ALA A 157 -3.65 12.33 -28.20
C ALA A 157 -4.01 13.11 -29.47
N GLN A 158 -3.24 12.89 -30.53
CA GLN A 158 -3.45 13.57 -31.82
C GLN A 158 -4.84 13.31 -32.42
N SER A 159 -5.46 12.16 -32.12
CA SER A 159 -6.79 11.77 -32.59
C SER A 159 -7.92 12.08 -31.59
N GLY A 160 -7.63 12.74 -30.47
CA GLY A 160 -8.58 13.04 -29.40
C GLY A 160 -8.14 12.50 -28.04
N ASN A 161 -9.04 12.51 -27.07
CA ASN A 161 -8.74 12.05 -25.72
C ASN A 161 -8.76 10.52 -25.64
N VAL A 162 -7.66 9.92 -25.18
CA VAL A 162 -7.55 8.48 -24.95
C VAL A 162 -7.50 8.21 -23.47
N ARG A 163 -8.36 7.30 -22.98
CA ARG A 163 -8.27 6.82 -21.61
C ARG A 163 -7.24 5.71 -21.55
N VAL A 164 -6.25 5.86 -20.67
CA VAL A 164 -5.19 4.87 -20.45
C VAL A 164 -5.34 4.33 -19.03
N ARG A 165 -5.22 3.01 -18.86
CA ARG A 165 -5.20 2.34 -17.55
C ARG A 165 -3.90 1.58 -17.33
N THR A 166 -3.50 1.45 -16.08
CA THR A 166 -2.42 0.54 -15.67
C THR A 166 -2.97 -0.84 -15.35
N VAL A 167 -2.31 -1.88 -15.85
CA VAL A 167 -2.56 -3.27 -15.47
C VAL A 167 -1.31 -3.81 -14.79
N LEU A 168 -1.42 -4.18 -13.51
CA LEU A 168 -0.29 -4.77 -12.80
C LEU A 168 0.07 -6.12 -13.43
N ILE A 169 1.33 -6.27 -13.82
CA ILE A 169 1.89 -7.52 -14.34
C ILE A 169 2.55 -8.28 -13.19
N GLU A 170 3.27 -7.55 -12.35
CA GLU A 170 4.18 -8.13 -11.38
C GLU A 170 4.48 -7.15 -10.25
N ALA A 171 4.62 -7.67 -9.03
CA ALA A 171 5.17 -6.95 -7.90
C ALA A 171 6.26 -7.80 -7.24
N ARG A 172 7.41 -7.21 -6.95
CA ARG A 172 8.54 -7.90 -6.29
C ARG A 172 9.15 -7.06 -5.18
N MET A 173 9.52 -7.72 -4.09
CA MET A 173 10.33 -7.13 -3.03
C MET A 173 11.81 -7.14 -3.45
N GLY A 174 12.47 -5.99 -3.32
CA GLY A 174 13.91 -5.85 -3.44
C GLY A 174 14.53 -5.47 -2.09
N ALA A 175 15.86 -5.46 -2.03
CA ALA A 175 16.59 -5.14 -0.78
C ALA A 175 16.38 -3.71 -0.26
N LYS A 176 15.81 -2.81 -1.07
CA LYS A 176 15.62 -1.38 -0.72
C LYS A 176 14.29 -0.79 -1.21
N ASN A 177 13.46 -1.57 -1.89
CA ASN A 177 12.23 -1.08 -2.50
C ASN A 177 11.27 -2.23 -2.84
N ILE A 178 10.04 -1.87 -3.16
CA ILE A 178 9.10 -2.73 -3.89
C ILE A 178 9.06 -2.26 -5.34
N ARG A 179 9.26 -3.16 -6.29
CA ARG A 179 9.07 -2.88 -7.72
C ARG A 179 7.70 -3.36 -8.15
N LEU A 180 6.91 -2.46 -8.75
CA LEU A 180 5.63 -2.76 -9.40
C LEU A 180 5.80 -2.57 -10.91
N SER A 181 5.52 -3.59 -11.70
CA SER A 181 5.57 -3.56 -13.17
C SER A 181 4.17 -3.52 -13.74
N PHE A 182 3.91 -2.62 -14.68
CA PHE A 182 2.60 -2.41 -15.28
C PHE A 182 2.66 -2.43 -16.80
N ASP A 183 1.60 -2.92 -17.42
CA ASP A 183 1.30 -2.64 -18.82
C ASP A 183 0.32 -1.45 -18.89
N LEU A 184 0.53 -0.57 -19.86
CA LEU A 184 -0.42 0.49 -20.19
C LEU A 184 -1.34 0.02 -21.31
N GLU A 185 -2.64 0.10 -21.04
CA GLU A 185 -3.68 -0.28 -21.99
C GLU A 185 -4.65 0.88 -22.23
N ALA A 186 -5.20 0.96 -23.45
CA ALA A 186 -6.34 1.81 -23.70
C ALA A 186 -7.56 1.26 -22.95
N ALA A 187 -8.15 2.07 -22.08
CA ALA A 187 -9.40 1.74 -21.40
C ALA A 187 -10.58 2.10 -22.31
N PRO A 188 -11.68 1.32 -22.30
CA PRO A 188 -12.88 1.67 -23.05
C PRO A 188 -13.42 3.04 -22.61
N ALA A 189 -14.02 3.75 -23.59
CA ALA A 189 -14.74 4.99 -23.31
C ALA A 189 -15.88 4.70 -22.31
N PRO A 190 -16.18 5.64 -21.40
CA PRO A 190 -17.28 5.49 -20.43
C PRO A 190 -18.64 5.33 -21.11
#